data_AF-J3MDF7-F1
#
_entry.id   AF-J3MDF7-F1
#
_cell.length_a   1.000
_cell.length_b   1.000
_cell.length_c   1.000
_cell.angle_alpha   90.00
_cell.angle_beta   90.00
_cell.angle_gamma   90.00
#
_symmetry.space_group_name_H-M   'P 1'
#
loop_
_entity.id
_entity.type
_entity.pdbx_description
1 polymer ?
#
loop_
_entity_poly.entity_id
_entity_poly.type
_entity_poly.pdbx_seq_one_letter_code
_entity_poly.pdbx_strand_id
1 'polypeptide(L)'
;MAARRRSFLLPIARAGQVGGGERAFFSSPRVRVSDCYEPSASLSIHGASSQVSLIGLLEVKGTAYTHGDEVKQDEHDTLVSENTITVYHDHYITYHMDLDVDGMNNSFVKSTVTAIRDIDCDTLRRSYWTVREVAEREADGKVDLGASGPPTDLVFVKLGKKTRMGNEVGYQIVPASATAASVLDDDNFPQRRTTYCKKQVQVTPNNRVERIAT
;
A
#
# COMPACT_ATOMS: atom_id res chain seq x y z
N MET A 1 14.44 23.54 -2.52
CA MET A 1 15.60 22.65 -2.26
C MET A 1 15.15 21.25 -2.64
N ALA A 2 15.62 20.71 -3.77
CA ALA A 2 15.05 19.50 -4.39
C ALA A 2 15.62 18.23 -3.75
N ALA A 3 14.77 17.43 -3.12
CA ALA A 3 15.14 16.10 -2.64
C ALA A 3 15.39 15.20 -3.85
N ARG A 4 16.62 14.67 -3.94
CA ARG A 4 17.05 13.82 -5.05
C ARG A 4 16.60 12.40 -4.79
N ARG A 5 15.81 11.89 -5.75
CA ARG A 5 15.26 10.54 -5.89
C ARG A 5 14.40 10.10 -4.70
N ARG A 6 13.33 9.33 -4.94
CA ARG A 6 12.50 8.86 -3.84
C ARG A 6 12.15 7.38 -3.98
N SER A 7 12.34 6.65 -2.88
CA SER A 7 12.00 5.24 -2.75
C SER A 7 10.67 5.09 -2.03
N PHE A 8 9.81 4.20 -2.51
CA PHE A 8 8.51 3.90 -1.89
C PHE A 8 8.53 2.56 -1.19
N LEU A 9 7.56 2.40 -0.29
CA LEU A 9 7.16 1.15 0.30
C LEU A 9 5.63 1.07 0.25
N LEU A 10 5.08 0.03 -0.37
CA LEU A 10 3.64 -0.29 -0.37
C LEU A 10 3.45 -1.66 0.26
N PRO A 11 2.83 -1.80 1.45
CA PRO A 11 2.37 -3.07 2.00
C PRO A 11 1.07 -3.53 1.29
N ILE A 12 1.08 -4.73 0.73
CA ILE A 12 -0.12 -5.41 0.19
C ILE A 12 -0.75 -6.33 1.24
N ALA A 13 -2.07 -6.15 1.41
CA ALA A 13 -3.14 -7.05 1.86
C ALA A 13 -3.06 -7.80 3.21
N ARG A 14 -4.09 -7.57 4.03
CA ARG A 14 -4.53 -8.48 5.09
C ARG A 14 -5.38 -9.59 4.47
N ALA A 15 -4.98 -10.85 4.64
CA ALA A 15 -5.84 -11.99 4.33
C ALA A 15 -6.74 -12.26 5.56
N GLY A 16 -8.04 -12.07 5.40
CA GLY A 16 -9.04 -12.54 6.37
C GLY A 16 -9.80 -13.72 5.78
N GLN A 17 -9.90 -14.81 6.55
CA GLN A 17 -10.66 -16.05 6.31
C GLN A 17 -10.44 -16.74 4.95
N VAL A 18 -9.75 -17.90 4.96
CA VAL A 18 -9.59 -18.75 3.78
C VAL A 18 -10.62 -19.88 3.81
N GLY A 19 -11.56 -19.84 2.86
CA GLY A 19 -12.14 -21.04 2.27
C GLY A 19 -11.08 -21.71 1.40
N GLY A 20 -10.84 -23.00 1.65
CA GLY A 20 -9.58 -23.69 1.35
C GLY A 20 -9.20 -23.89 -0.12
N GLY A 21 -7.88 -24.06 -0.29
CA GLY A 21 -7.27 -24.89 -1.32
C GLY A 21 -6.48 -24.14 -2.39
N GLU A 22 -5.16 -24.01 -2.20
CA GLU A 22 -4.13 -24.15 -3.25
C GLU A 22 -2.73 -23.96 -2.61
N ARG A 23 -1.64 -24.47 -3.21
CA ARG A 23 -0.30 -24.58 -2.59
C ARG A 23 0.66 -23.46 -3.02
N ALA A 24 1.53 -22.96 -2.13
CA ALA A 24 2.59 -22.00 -2.48
C ALA A 24 3.93 -22.68 -2.74
N PHE A 25 4.54 -22.32 -3.87
CA PHE A 25 5.98 -22.39 -4.10
C PHE A 25 6.49 -20.96 -4.26
N PHE A 26 7.46 -20.57 -3.44
CA PHE A 26 8.19 -19.32 -3.64
C PHE A 26 9.33 -19.56 -4.63
N SER A 27 9.14 -19.12 -5.87
CA SER A 27 10.27 -18.66 -6.66
C SER A 27 10.27 -17.15 -6.61
N SER A 28 11.40 -16.52 -6.34
CA SER A 28 11.55 -15.07 -6.47
C SER A 28 11.99 -14.78 -7.92
N PRO A 29 11.08 -14.54 -8.88
CA PRO A 29 11.52 -13.90 -10.09
C PRO A 29 11.81 -12.45 -9.74
N ARG A 30 12.97 -11.94 -10.17
CA ARG A 30 13.08 -10.50 -10.39
C ARG A 30 11.99 -10.13 -11.38
N VAL A 31 10.93 -9.46 -10.94
CA VAL A 31 9.94 -8.87 -11.84
C VAL A 31 10.67 -7.78 -12.63
N ARG A 32 10.81 -7.98 -13.95
CA ARG A 32 11.39 -6.96 -14.81
C ARG A 32 10.27 -6.02 -15.24
N VAL A 33 10.57 -4.72 -15.23
CA VAL A 33 9.65 -3.66 -15.65
C VAL A 33 9.07 -3.91 -17.06
N SER A 34 9.80 -4.63 -17.92
CA SER A 34 9.34 -5.04 -19.25
C SER A 34 8.10 -5.92 -19.24
N ASP A 35 7.89 -6.69 -18.18
CA ASP A 35 6.86 -7.72 -18.12
C ASP A 35 5.52 -7.13 -17.64
N CYS A 36 5.53 -5.88 -17.13
CA CYS A 36 4.39 -5.20 -16.50
C CYS A 36 3.92 -3.95 -17.28
N TYR A 37 4.51 -3.70 -18.45
CA TYR A 37 4.34 -2.46 -19.22
C TYR A 37 3.20 -2.59 -20.23
N GLU A 38 2.25 -1.66 -20.16
CA GLU A 38 1.17 -1.52 -21.14
C GLU A 38 1.54 -0.48 -22.21
N PRO A 39 1.03 -0.60 -23.46
CA PRO A 39 1.23 0.41 -24.51
C PRO A 39 0.77 1.83 -24.13
N SER A 40 -0.12 1.95 -23.14
CA SER A 40 -0.57 3.20 -22.53
C SER A 40 0.48 3.87 -21.62
N ALA A 41 1.66 3.26 -21.49
CA ALA A 41 2.71 3.59 -20.53
C ALA A 41 2.32 3.39 -19.05
N SER A 42 1.21 2.71 -18.76
CA SER A 42 0.93 2.28 -17.39
C SER A 42 1.80 1.09 -17.01
N LEU A 43 2.35 1.14 -15.80
CA LEU A 43 3.04 0.03 -15.14
C LEU A 43 2.09 -0.59 -14.12
N SER A 44 1.66 -1.83 -14.35
CA SER A 44 0.75 -2.52 -13.41
C SER A 44 1.46 -3.68 -12.72
N ILE A 45 1.56 -3.57 -11.39
CA ILE A 45 1.96 -4.68 -10.49
C ILE A 45 0.69 -5.48 -10.05
N HIS A 46 -0.40 -5.33 -10.81
CA HIS A 46 -1.62 -6.15 -10.70
C HIS A 46 -2.08 -6.65 -12.08
N GLY A 47 -1.28 -6.44 -13.14
CA GLY A 47 -1.53 -7.02 -14.46
C GLY A 47 -1.29 -8.53 -14.46
N ALA A 48 -1.75 -9.21 -15.51
CA ALA A 48 -1.72 -10.68 -15.64
C ALA A 48 -0.32 -11.33 -15.46
N SER A 49 0.75 -10.54 -15.50
CA SER A 49 2.14 -10.96 -15.41
C SER A 49 2.83 -10.68 -14.06
N SER A 50 2.26 -9.88 -13.15
CA SER A 50 2.97 -9.42 -11.94
C SER A 50 2.05 -9.09 -10.78
N GLN A 51 1.06 -9.94 -10.53
CA GLN A 51 0.21 -9.88 -9.35
C GLN A 51 0.83 -10.71 -8.21
N VAL A 52 0.75 -10.21 -6.98
CA VAL A 52 0.94 -11.06 -5.78
C VAL A 52 -0.36 -11.78 -5.50
N SER A 53 -0.33 -13.11 -5.58
CA SER A 53 -1.41 -13.98 -5.16
C SER A 53 -0.93 -14.84 -4.00
N LEU A 54 -1.78 -14.99 -2.98
CA LEU A 54 -1.51 -15.83 -1.82
C LEU A 54 -2.25 -17.15 -1.99
N ILE A 55 -1.45 -18.21 -2.10
CA ILE A 55 -1.86 -19.61 -2.06
C ILE A 55 -0.93 -20.29 -1.05
N GLY A 56 -1.28 -21.45 -0.51
CA GLY A 56 -0.48 -22.13 0.51
C GLY A 56 -1.23 -23.15 1.35
N LEU A 57 -0.47 -23.82 2.20
CA LEU A 57 -1.04 -24.50 3.37
C LEU A 57 -1.22 -23.48 4.48
N LEU A 58 -2.30 -23.61 5.23
CA LEU A 58 -2.55 -22.80 6.41
C LEU A 58 -1.61 -23.23 7.54
N GLU A 59 -1.09 -22.25 8.27
CA GLU A 59 -0.48 -22.52 9.56
C GLU A 59 -1.59 -22.91 10.55
N VAL A 60 -1.35 -23.99 11.29
CA VAL A 60 -2.36 -24.59 12.17
C VAL A 60 -1.82 -24.86 13.57
N LYS A 61 -2.71 -24.69 14.53
CA LYS A 61 -2.54 -25.05 15.94
C LYS A 61 -3.39 -26.28 16.24
N GLY A 62 -2.75 -27.31 16.81
CA GLY A 62 -3.45 -28.49 17.29
C GLY A 62 -4.34 -28.17 18.50
N THR A 63 -5.54 -28.75 18.55
CA THR A 63 -6.47 -28.62 19.67
C THR A 63 -7.17 -29.95 19.97
N ALA A 64 -7.77 -30.07 21.16
CA ALA A 64 -8.63 -31.20 21.50
C ALA A 64 -10.03 -31.07 20.89
N TYR A 65 -10.45 -29.87 20.46
CA TYR A 65 -11.79 -29.65 19.93
C TYR A 65 -12.06 -30.43 18.66
N THR A 66 -13.25 -30.99 18.54
CA THR A 66 -13.75 -31.66 17.33
C THR A 66 -14.93 -30.93 16.71
N HIS A 67 -15.57 -30.00 17.44
CA HIS A 67 -16.68 -29.19 16.94
C HIS A 67 -16.58 -27.72 17.37
N GLY A 68 -17.11 -26.80 16.55
CA GLY A 68 -17.05 -25.35 16.80
C GLY A 68 -17.75 -24.92 18.10
N ASP A 69 -18.81 -25.63 18.50
CA ASP A 69 -19.54 -25.35 19.74
C ASP A 69 -18.70 -25.59 21.01
N GLU A 70 -17.60 -26.33 20.91
CA GLU A 70 -16.69 -26.61 22.03
C GLU A 70 -15.74 -25.43 22.30
N VAL A 71 -15.57 -24.53 21.32
CA VAL A 71 -14.72 -23.34 21.43
C VAL A 71 -15.44 -22.29 22.28
N LYS A 72 -15.02 -22.13 23.54
CA LYS A 72 -15.66 -21.20 24.50
C LYS A 72 -14.91 -19.89 24.73
N GLN A 73 -13.71 -19.76 24.16
CA GLN A 73 -12.83 -18.62 24.33
C GLN A 73 -12.17 -18.25 23.00
N ASP A 74 -11.52 -17.10 22.96
CA ASP A 74 -10.71 -16.71 21.81
C ASP A 74 -9.49 -17.62 21.70
N GLU A 75 -9.47 -18.44 20.64
CA GLU A 75 -8.36 -19.34 20.30
C GLU A 75 -7.39 -18.75 19.28
N HIS A 76 -7.59 -17.47 18.93
CA HIS A 76 -6.79 -16.71 17.98
C HIS A 76 -6.88 -17.19 16.53
N ASP A 77 -7.91 -17.99 16.20
CA ASP A 77 -8.58 -18.14 14.89
C ASP A 77 -9.78 -19.10 14.99
N THR A 78 -10.18 -19.68 13.87
CA THR A 78 -11.33 -20.57 13.67
C THR A 78 -10.88 -22.03 13.63
N LEU A 79 -11.69 -22.92 14.21
CA LEU A 79 -11.59 -24.38 14.01
C LEU A 79 -12.00 -24.71 12.56
N VAL A 80 -11.05 -25.17 11.75
CA VAL A 80 -11.27 -25.47 10.32
C VAL A 80 -11.39 -26.96 10.02
N SER A 81 -10.97 -27.80 10.96
CA SER A 81 -11.11 -29.26 10.94
C SER A 81 -11.06 -29.80 12.36
N GLU A 82 -11.40 -31.07 12.56
CA GLU A 82 -11.18 -31.75 13.84
C GLU A 82 -9.74 -31.52 14.30
N ASN A 83 -9.59 -31.15 15.56
CA ASN A 83 -8.31 -30.92 16.22
C ASN A 83 -7.44 -29.81 15.60
N THR A 84 -7.99 -28.98 14.71
CA THR A 84 -7.20 -28.07 13.87
C THR A 84 -7.78 -26.66 13.85
N ILE A 85 -7.13 -25.74 14.56
CA ILE A 85 -7.41 -24.30 14.50
C ILE A 85 -6.39 -23.65 13.57
N THR A 86 -6.84 -22.69 12.77
CA THR A 86 -5.95 -21.79 12.02
C THR A 86 -5.28 -20.79 12.97
N VAL A 87 -4.40 -19.92 12.47
CA VAL A 87 -3.83 -18.84 13.30
C VAL A 87 -3.96 -17.53 12.53
N TYR A 88 -4.57 -16.52 13.16
CA TYR A 88 -4.64 -15.19 12.57
C TYR A 88 -3.23 -14.67 12.28
N HIS A 89 -2.98 -14.31 11.03
CA HIS A 89 -1.73 -13.72 10.60
C HIS A 89 -1.97 -12.74 9.46
N ASP A 90 -1.06 -11.77 9.33
CA ASP A 90 -1.09 -10.77 8.29
C ASP A 90 0.03 -11.03 7.27
N HIS A 91 -0.19 -10.64 6.03
CA HIS A 91 0.83 -10.60 4.99
C HIS A 91 1.17 -9.15 4.72
N TYR A 92 2.45 -8.78 4.77
CA TYR A 92 2.91 -7.44 4.41
C TYR A 92 3.97 -7.55 3.33
N ILE A 93 3.56 -7.35 2.07
CA ILE A 93 4.50 -7.33 0.94
C ILE A 93 4.87 -5.91 0.65
N THR A 94 6.17 -5.61 0.62
CA THR A 94 6.68 -4.26 0.41
C THR A 94 7.42 -4.13 -0.93
N TYR A 95 7.08 -3.10 -1.72
CA TYR A 95 7.83 -2.76 -2.94
C TYR A 95 8.75 -1.57 -2.73
N HIS A 96 10.03 -1.72 -3.06
CA HIS A 96 10.97 -0.62 -3.21
C HIS A 96 10.96 -0.09 -4.65
N MET A 97 10.39 1.09 -4.87
CA MET A 97 10.31 1.72 -6.20
C MET A 97 11.18 2.98 -6.26
N ASP A 98 12.27 2.95 -7.01
CA ASP A 98 13.12 4.13 -7.29
C ASP A 98 12.59 4.81 -8.56
N LEU A 99 11.78 5.86 -8.39
CA LEU A 99 11.10 6.53 -9.50
C LEU A 99 11.90 7.73 -10.01
N ASP A 100 12.37 7.64 -11.25
CA ASP A 100 13.05 8.72 -11.99
C ASP A 100 12.13 9.24 -13.12
N VAL A 101 11.08 9.99 -12.76
CA VAL A 101 10.12 10.52 -13.75
C VAL A 101 10.81 11.58 -14.61
N ASP A 102 11.14 11.22 -15.84
CA ASP A 102 11.87 12.09 -16.77
C ASP A 102 13.23 12.52 -16.19
N GLY A 103 13.88 11.64 -15.41
CA GLY A 103 15.14 11.90 -14.71
C GLY A 103 14.97 12.02 -13.20
N MET A 104 16.09 12.27 -12.50
CA MET A 104 16.23 11.97 -11.07
C MET A 104 15.69 13.03 -10.08
N ASN A 105 15.32 14.21 -10.57
CA ASN A 105 14.92 15.34 -9.73
C ASN A 105 13.39 15.42 -9.68
N ASN A 106 12.78 14.55 -8.88
CA ASN A 106 11.34 14.47 -8.72
C ASN A 106 10.85 14.99 -7.38
N SER A 107 9.60 15.44 -7.37
CA SER A 107 8.84 15.76 -6.18
C SER A 107 7.68 14.78 -6.05
N PHE A 108 7.46 14.31 -4.84
CA PHE A 108 6.17 13.71 -4.49
C PHE A 108 5.16 14.83 -4.32
N VAL A 109 3.90 14.61 -4.67
CA VAL A 109 2.77 15.48 -4.40
C VAL A 109 1.66 14.61 -3.83
N LYS A 110 1.24 14.92 -2.61
CA LYS A 110 0.05 14.32 -2.00
C LYS A 110 -1.12 15.27 -2.20
N SER A 111 -2.09 14.83 -2.98
CA SER A 111 -3.25 15.64 -3.39
C SER A 111 -4.50 15.11 -2.70
N THR A 112 -4.99 15.84 -1.70
CA THR A 112 -6.14 15.42 -0.89
C THR A 112 -7.43 16.09 -1.36
N VAL A 113 -8.44 15.28 -1.68
CA VAL A 113 -9.76 15.76 -2.09
C VAL A 113 -10.54 16.21 -0.85
N THR A 114 -10.97 17.47 -0.83
CA THR A 114 -11.68 18.09 0.30
C THR A 114 -12.96 18.75 -0.17
N ALA A 115 -14.08 18.50 0.51
CA ALA A 115 -15.34 19.19 0.25
C ALA A 115 -15.27 20.63 0.77
N ILE A 116 -15.65 21.59 -0.08
CA ILE A 116 -15.84 22.99 0.27
C ILE A 116 -17.34 23.27 0.28
N ARG A 117 -17.81 23.87 1.38
CA ARG A 117 -19.16 24.43 1.46
C ARG A 117 -19.17 25.74 0.69
N ASP A 118 -20.11 25.86 -0.23
CA ASP A 118 -20.28 27.10 -0.97
C ASP A 118 -21.36 27.93 -0.26
N ILE A 119 -20.93 28.94 0.49
CA ILE A 119 -21.79 29.77 1.35
C ILE A 119 -22.25 31.05 0.66
N ASP A 120 -21.58 31.46 -0.42
CA ASP A 120 -21.76 32.78 -1.06
C ASP A 120 -22.10 32.67 -2.57
N CYS A 121 -22.52 31.51 -3.07
CA CYS A 121 -22.87 31.34 -4.48
C CYS A 121 -24.35 31.62 -4.80
N ASP A 122 -24.57 32.23 -5.96
CA ASP A 122 -25.88 32.44 -6.60
C ASP A 122 -26.44 31.16 -7.25
N THR A 123 -25.94 29.98 -6.86
CA THR A 123 -26.33 28.69 -7.47
C THR A 123 -27.04 27.79 -6.47
N LEU A 124 -27.86 26.85 -6.97
CA LEU A 124 -28.49 25.83 -6.12
C LEU A 124 -27.49 24.82 -5.53
N ARG A 125 -26.25 24.78 -6.03
CA ARG A 125 -25.21 23.86 -5.55
C ARG A 125 -24.66 24.39 -4.22
N ARG A 126 -24.72 23.56 -3.17
CA ARG A 126 -24.30 23.97 -1.83
C ARG A 126 -22.87 23.57 -1.44
N SER A 127 -22.17 22.84 -2.30
CA SER A 127 -20.78 22.42 -2.09
C SER A 127 -20.16 21.89 -3.37
N TYR A 128 -18.83 21.93 -3.43
CA TYR A 128 -17.99 21.27 -4.43
C TYR A 128 -16.75 20.67 -3.75
N TRP A 129 -15.86 20.02 -4.49
CA TRP A 129 -14.59 19.53 -3.93
C TRP A 129 -13.41 20.26 -4.58
N THR A 130 -12.34 20.42 -3.81
CA THR A 130 -11.05 20.91 -4.29
C THR A 130 -9.93 19.93 -3.91
N VAL A 131 -8.75 20.15 -4.48
CA VAL A 131 -7.53 19.41 -4.15
C VAL A 131 -6.62 20.30 -3.33
N ARG A 132 -6.16 19.80 -2.19
CA ARG A 132 -5.08 20.41 -1.41
C ARG A 132 -3.80 19.62 -1.60
N GLU A 133 -2.78 20.27 -2.14
CA GLU A 133 -1.46 19.67 -2.33
C GLU A 133 -0.57 19.90 -1.11
N VAL A 134 0.09 18.84 -0.65
CA VAL A 134 1.13 18.92 0.39
C VAL A 134 2.33 18.13 -0.10
N ALA A 135 3.49 18.76 -0.21
CA ALA A 135 4.76 18.02 -0.23
C ALA A 135 5.99 18.92 -0.11
N GLU A 136 6.71 18.83 1.01
CA GLU A 136 8.11 19.29 1.05
C GLU A 136 9.05 18.39 1.87
N ARG A 137 8.57 17.61 2.87
CA ARG A 137 9.42 16.77 3.75
C ARG A 137 9.08 15.27 3.71
N GLU A 138 9.99 14.44 4.21
CA GLU A 138 9.77 12.99 4.37
C GLU A 138 8.57 12.65 5.27
N ALA A 139 8.36 13.44 6.33
CA ALA A 139 7.24 13.27 7.23
C ALA A 139 5.88 13.38 6.50
N ASP A 140 5.80 14.28 5.50
CA ASP A 140 4.60 14.45 4.67
C ASP A 140 4.40 13.28 3.69
N GLY A 141 5.46 12.52 3.45
CA GLY A 141 5.49 11.33 2.61
C GLY A 141 5.01 10.04 3.28
N LYS A 142 4.69 10.08 4.58
CA LYS A 142 4.04 8.97 5.25
C LYS A 142 2.53 9.09 5.05
N VAL A 143 1.93 8.15 4.30
CA VAL A 143 0.51 8.21 3.94
C VAL A 143 -0.25 7.02 4.51
N ASP A 144 -1.37 7.34 5.16
CA ASP A 144 -2.40 6.39 5.57
C ASP A 144 -3.50 6.35 4.51
N LEU A 145 -3.64 5.24 3.80
CA LEU A 145 -4.61 5.06 2.70
C LEU A 145 -5.95 4.44 3.15
N GLY A 146 -6.21 4.40 4.47
CA GLY A 146 -7.38 3.74 5.04
C GLY A 146 -8.71 4.32 4.53
N ALA A 147 -9.74 3.47 4.51
CA ALA A 147 -11.08 3.80 3.99
C ALA A 147 -11.79 4.98 4.69
N SER A 148 -11.33 5.39 5.87
CA SER A 148 -11.88 6.52 6.64
C SER A 148 -11.21 7.86 6.32
N GLY A 149 -10.10 7.87 5.58
CA GLY A 149 -9.40 9.09 5.18
C GLY A 149 -10.02 9.75 3.94
N PRO A 150 -9.77 11.05 3.71
CA PRO A 150 -10.17 11.71 2.47
C PRO A 150 -9.46 11.06 1.27
N PRO A 151 -10.13 10.95 0.10
CA PRO A 151 -9.50 10.45 -1.11
C PRO A 151 -8.21 11.21 -1.40
N THR A 152 -7.13 10.48 -1.67
CA THR A 152 -5.80 11.05 -1.79
C THR A 152 -5.09 10.48 -3.02
N ASP A 153 -4.70 11.36 -3.93
CA ASP A 153 -3.85 11.03 -5.06
C ASP A 153 -2.37 11.12 -4.67
N LEU A 154 -1.59 10.18 -5.18
CA LEU A 154 -0.17 10.02 -4.90
C LEU A 154 0.60 10.23 -6.21
N VAL A 155 1.21 11.39 -6.41
CA VAL A 155 1.78 11.76 -7.71
C VAL A 155 3.27 12.06 -7.60
N PHE A 156 4.05 11.54 -8.54
CA PHE A 156 5.45 11.88 -8.77
C PHE A 156 5.57 12.81 -9.94
N VAL A 157 6.10 14.00 -9.73
CA VAL A 157 6.25 15.02 -10.77
C VAL A 157 7.70 15.42 -10.96
N LYS A 158 8.04 15.84 -12.18
CA LYS A 158 9.29 16.58 -12.45
C LYS A 158 8.99 18.06 -12.52
N LEU A 159 9.39 18.78 -11.47
CA LEU A 159 9.20 20.23 -11.42
C LEU A 159 9.96 20.95 -12.54
N GLY A 160 9.30 21.93 -13.15
CA GLY A 160 9.87 22.74 -14.21
C GLY A 160 9.86 22.07 -15.59
N LYS A 161 9.35 20.84 -15.71
CA LYS A 161 9.09 20.20 -17.01
C LYS A 161 7.60 20.08 -17.21
N LYS A 162 7.09 20.89 -18.14
CA LYS A 162 5.66 21.04 -18.36
C LYS A 162 5.21 20.40 -19.66
N THR A 163 4.00 19.87 -19.63
CA THR A 163 3.23 19.52 -20.82
C THR A 163 2.90 20.78 -21.65
N ARG A 164 2.41 20.60 -22.88
CA ARG A 164 1.91 21.71 -23.71
C ARG A 164 0.85 22.57 -22.99
N MET A 165 0.08 21.97 -22.09
CA MET A 165 -0.98 22.64 -21.32
C MET A 165 -0.47 23.30 -20.03
N GLY A 166 0.82 23.21 -19.72
CA GLY A 166 1.42 23.87 -18.56
C GLY A 166 1.43 23.05 -17.25
N ASN A 167 0.89 21.83 -17.26
CA ASN A 167 0.95 20.91 -16.11
C ASN A 167 2.32 20.27 -16.01
N GLU A 168 2.84 20.05 -14.79
CA GLU A 168 4.07 19.27 -14.58
C GLU A 168 3.89 17.84 -15.09
N VAL A 169 4.94 17.29 -15.71
CA VAL A 169 4.93 15.87 -16.13
C VAL A 169 5.04 14.97 -14.91
N GLY A 170 4.29 13.87 -14.89
CA GLY A 170 4.23 13.01 -13.73
C GLY A 170 3.66 11.61 -13.95
N TYR A 171 3.80 10.77 -12.93
CA TYR A 171 3.11 9.48 -12.80
C TYR A 171 2.31 9.45 -11.50
N GLN A 172 1.11 8.87 -11.55
CA GLN A 172 0.29 8.62 -10.36
C GLN A 172 0.44 7.17 -9.92
N ILE A 173 0.60 6.97 -8.62
CA ILE A 173 0.49 5.65 -7.99
C ILE A 173 -0.98 5.45 -7.63
N VAL A 174 -1.56 4.37 -8.16
CA VAL A 174 -2.92 3.94 -7.84
C VAL A 174 -2.81 2.65 -7.01
N PRO A 175 -3.00 2.72 -5.68
CA PRO A 175 -2.99 1.54 -4.83
C PRO A 175 -4.15 0.60 -5.16
N ALA A 176 -3.94 -0.71 -4.99
CA ALA A 176 -5.06 -1.66 -5.03
C ALA A 176 -6.00 -1.47 -3.84
N SER A 177 -7.22 -1.99 -3.96
CA SER A 177 -8.30 -1.82 -2.98
C SER A 177 -8.03 -2.37 -1.57
N ALA A 178 -7.00 -3.23 -1.39
CA ALA A 178 -6.66 -3.86 -0.11
C ALA A 178 -5.30 -3.37 0.43
N THR A 179 -5.22 -2.10 0.84
CA THR A 179 -4.04 -1.60 1.56
C THR A 179 -4.24 -1.77 3.07
N ALA A 180 -3.30 -2.46 3.73
CA ALA A 180 -3.36 -2.75 5.16
C ALA A 180 -2.21 -2.05 5.91
N ALA A 181 -2.48 -1.66 7.15
CA ALA A 181 -1.47 -1.22 8.10
C ALA A 181 -1.49 -2.16 9.31
N SER A 182 -0.35 -2.31 9.97
CA SER A 182 -0.23 -3.17 11.14
C SER A 182 -1.12 -2.71 12.31
N VAL A 183 -1.81 -3.69 12.88
CA VAL A 183 -2.71 -3.54 14.04
C VAL A 183 -2.00 -3.82 15.37
N LEU A 184 -0.75 -4.27 15.34
CA LEU A 184 0.03 -4.51 16.56
C LEU A 184 0.35 -3.21 17.28
N ASP A 185 0.43 -3.22 18.62
CA ASP A 185 0.88 -2.07 19.41
C ASP A 185 2.32 -1.67 19.07
N ASP A 186 2.63 -0.38 19.20
CA ASP A 186 3.91 0.20 18.78
C ASP A 186 5.11 -0.29 19.62
N ASP A 187 4.87 -0.69 20.87
CA ASP A 187 5.91 -1.21 21.78
C ASP A 187 6.16 -2.72 21.61
N ASN A 188 5.31 -3.42 20.85
CA ASN A 188 5.40 -4.84 20.59
C ASN A 188 6.70 -5.17 19.80
N PHE A 189 7.41 -6.23 20.20
CA PHE A 189 8.73 -6.54 19.64
C PHE A 189 8.71 -6.78 18.12
N PRO A 190 7.83 -7.63 17.56
CA PRO A 190 7.56 -7.70 16.12
C PRO A 190 7.34 -6.32 15.49
N GLN A 191 6.48 -5.49 16.07
CA GLN A 191 6.15 -4.18 15.49
C GLN A 191 7.35 -3.23 15.45
N ARG A 192 8.19 -3.23 16.48
CA ARG A 192 9.45 -2.46 16.51
C ARG A 192 10.46 -2.93 15.46
N ARG A 193 10.36 -4.18 15.02
CA ARG A 193 11.20 -4.81 13.98
C ARG A 193 10.59 -4.75 12.58
N THR A 194 9.37 -4.24 12.44
CA THR A 194 8.63 -4.12 11.17
C THR A 194 7.88 -2.80 11.14
N THR A 195 8.56 -1.71 11.52
CA THR A 195 7.94 -0.37 11.61
C THR A 195 7.39 0.11 10.27
N TYR A 196 7.93 -0.41 9.17
CA TYR A 196 7.46 -0.11 7.83
C TYR A 196 6.01 -0.55 7.56
N CYS A 197 5.50 -1.57 8.26
CA CYS A 197 4.13 -2.06 8.09
C CYS A 197 3.05 -1.10 8.65
N LYS A 198 3.43 -0.04 9.36
CA LYS A 198 2.48 0.93 9.95
C LYS A 198 1.94 1.97 8.96
N LYS A 199 2.62 2.14 7.82
CA LYS A 199 2.26 3.15 6.81
C LYS A 199 2.19 2.49 5.44
N GLN A 200 1.12 2.78 4.71
CA GLN A 200 0.88 2.20 3.39
C GLN A 200 1.77 2.81 2.31
N VAL A 201 2.20 4.06 2.50
CA VAL A 201 3.20 4.70 1.63
C VAL A 201 4.19 5.44 2.50
N GLN A 202 5.47 5.31 2.15
CA GLN A 202 6.55 6.11 2.71
C GLN A 202 7.40 6.65 1.57
N VAL A 203 7.89 7.88 1.72
CA VAL A 203 8.67 8.57 0.70
C VAL A 203 9.95 9.09 1.33
N THR A 204 11.11 8.54 0.93
CA THR A 204 12.43 8.96 1.43
C THR A 204 13.28 9.48 0.28
N PRO A 205 14.27 10.37 0.48
CA PRO A 205 15.34 10.61 -0.47
C PRO A 205 16.08 9.32 -0.77
N ASN A 206 16.56 9.13 -1.99
CA ASN A 206 17.28 7.91 -2.32
C ASN A 206 18.63 7.88 -1.64
N ASN A 207 18.91 6.71 -1.12
CA ASN A 207 20.20 6.36 -0.58
C ASN A 207 20.53 4.94 -1.04
N ARG A 208 21.70 4.75 -1.66
CA ARG A 208 22.07 3.45 -2.25
C ARG A 208 22.20 2.33 -1.21
N VAL A 209 22.38 2.67 0.07
CA VAL A 209 22.46 1.67 1.15
C VAL A 209 21.08 1.31 1.73
N GLU A 210 20.06 2.13 1.49
CA GLU A 210 18.67 1.88 1.93
C GLU A 210 17.97 0.99 0.90
N ARG A 211 18.10 -0.33 1.08
CA ARG A 211 17.61 -1.32 0.10
C ARG A 211 16.56 -2.28 0.66
N ILE A 212 16.56 -2.45 1.97
CA ILE A 212 15.72 -3.42 2.68
C ILE A 212 15.06 -2.67 3.81
N ALA A 213 13.75 -2.75 3.88
CA ALA A 213 13.02 -2.26 5.04
C ALA A 213 12.97 -3.34 6.12
N THR A 214 13.27 -2.91 7.33
CA THR A 214 13.21 -3.69 8.57
C THR A 214 12.57 -2.79 9.60
#